data_AF-A0A0C9Y530-F1
#
_entry.id   AF-A0A0C9Y530-F1
#
_cell.length_a   1.000
_cell.length_b   1.000
_cell.length_c   1.000
_cell.angle_alpha   90.00
_cell.angle_beta   90.00
_cell.angle_gamma   90.00
#
_symmetry.space_group_name_H-M   'P 1'
#
loop_
_entity.id
_entity.type
_entity.pdbx_description
1 polymer ?
#
loop_
_entity_poly.entity_id
_entity_poly.type
_entity_poly.pdbx_seq_one_letter_code
_entity_poly.pdbx_strand_id
1 'polypeptide(L)'
;MPTPKLHLTCPGSCNCVAVLNSIGERAALQYVAESGTVVEEVVSTVLTAQAFGSQEALGSLFDEKIHSMQTLNRKSSIWHGCGLGVLFFFLYSAYALAFDFGTTLINGGHATAGQVVNVFMAILTGSYSIVKMAPDARGKRIRHVTNQVV
;
A
#
# COMPACT_ATOMS: atom_id res chain seq x y z
N MET A 1 -1.40 -8.09 -22.22
CA MET A 1 -0.55 -9.18 -21.64
C MET A 1 0.92 -8.85 -21.86
N PRO A 2 1.63 -8.49 -20.79
CA PRO A 2 2.68 -9.37 -20.28
C PRO A 2 2.66 -9.42 -18.74
N THR A 3 2.59 -10.63 -18.17
CA THR A 3 2.75 -10.82 -16.72
C THR A 3 4.23 -10.71 -16.34
N PRO A 4 4.65 -9.79 -15.45
CA PRO A 4 6.02 -9.80 -14.93
C PRO A 4 6.23 -11.06 -14.08
N LYS A 5 7.34 -11.75 -14.33
CA LYS A 5 7.70 -12.98 -13.61
C LYS A 5 7.88 -12.71 -12.12
N LEU A 6 7.16 -13.49 -11.35
CA LEU A 6 7.11 -13.51 -9.88
C LEU A 6 8.36 -14.20 -9.33
N HIS A 7 9.44 -13.44 -9.12
CA HIS A 7 10.58 -13.93 -8.32
C HIS A 7 10.19 -13.90 -6.83
N LEU A 8 9.61 -15.01 -6.37
CA LEU A 8 9.40 -15.32 -4.96
C LEU A 8 10.77 -15.41 -4.26
N THR A 9 11.17 -14.35 -3.57
CA THR A 9 12.25 -14.42 -2.57
C THR A 9 11.66 -13.96 -1.24
N CYS A 10 11.28 -14.93 -0.41
CA CYS A 10 10.84 -14.73 0.96
C CYS A 10 12.03 -14.98 1.91
N PRO A 11 12.60 -13.94 2.56
CA PRO A 11 13.38 -14.14 3.77
C PRO A 11 12.44 -14.10 4.99
N GLY A 12 12.06 -15.28 5.47
CA GLY A 12 11.94 -15.68 6.89
C GLY A 12 11.06 -14.94 7.91
N SER A 13 10.57 -13.73 7.65
CA SER A 13 9.66 -13.00 8.57
C SER A 13 8.58 -12.29 7.76
N CYS A 14 7.81 -13.10 7.04
CA CYS A 14 6.75 -12.63 6.18
C CYS A 14 5.59 -12.16 7.06
N ASN A 15 5.51 -10.86 7.30
CA ASN A 15 4.25 -10.26 7.71
C ASN A 15 3.31 -10.41 6.50
N CYS A 16 2.56 -11.52 6.46
CA CYS A 16 1.83 -11.98 5.27
C CYS A 16 0.92 -10.88 4.69
N VAL A 17 0.38 -10.02 5.55
CA VAL A 17 -0.49 -8.89 5.19
C VAL A 17 0.25 -7.81 4.39
N ALA A 18 1.49 -7.47 4.76
CA ALA A 18 2.28 -6.45 4.07
C ALA A 18 2.77 -6.94 2.70
N VAL A 19 3.13 -8.22 2.60
CA VAL A 19 3.53 -8.83 1.33
C VAL A 19 2.33 -8.97 0.38
N LEU A 20 1.17 -9.42 0.88
CA LEU A 20 -0.08 -9.47 0.10
C LEU A 20 -0.49 -8.08 -0.41
N ASN A 21 -0.44 -7.04 0.42
CA ASN A 21 -0.73 -5.68 -0.02
C ASN A 21 0.27 -5.21 -1.09
N SER A 22 1.57 -5.44 -0.89
CA SER A 22 2.58 -4.99 -1.86
C SER A 22 2.51 -5.70 -3.22
N ILE A 23 2.00 -6.93 -3.25
CA ILE A 23 1.80 -7.69 -4.50
C ILE A 23 0.51 -7.24 -5.19
N GLY A 24 -0.58 -7.05 -4.43
CA GLY A 24 -1.84 -6.55 -4.95
C GLY A 24 -1.73 -5.13 -5.51
N GLU A 25 -0.98 -4.26 -4.83
CA GLU A 25 -0.75 -2.87 -5.24
C GLU A 25 0.07 -2.80 -6.54
N ARG A 26 1.09 -3.65 -6.71
CA ARG A 26 1.84 -3.75 -7.98
C ARG A 26 0.97 -4.20 -9.15
N ALA A 27 0.13 -5.21 -8.93
CA ALA A 27 -0.80 -5.69 -9.96
C ALA A 27 -1.80 -4.59 -10.32
N ALA A 28 -2.38 -3.92 -9.32
CA ALA A 28 -3.30 -2.80 -9.54
C ALA A 28 -2.64 -1.65 -10.32
N LEU A 29 -1.40 -1.28 -9.98
CA LEU A 29 -0.64 -0.24 -10.68
C LEU A 29 -0.39 -0.58 -12.15
N GLN A 30 -0.14 -1.84 -12.48
CA GLN A 30 0.02 -2.27 -13.88
C GLN A 30 -1.28 -2.14 -14.67
N TYR A 31 -2.40 -2.58 -14.09
CA TYR A 31 -3.72 -2.43 -14.73
C TYR A 31 -4.12 -0.96 -14.91
N VAL A 32 -3.79 -0.10 -13.93
CA VAL A 32 -4.02 1.35 -14.02
C VAL A 32 -3.13 1.97 -15.09
N ALA A 33 -1.86 1.58 -15.19
CA ALA A 33 -0.95 2.07 -16.22
C ALA A 33 -1.41 1.67 -17.64
N GLU A 34 -1.76 0.39 -17.84
CA GLU A 34 -2.25 -0.11 -19.13
C GLU A 34 -3.56 0.57 -19.55
N SER A 35 -4.50 0.74 -18.61
CA SER A 35 -5.77 1.44 -18.88
C SER A 35 -5.57 2.93 -19.15
N GLY A 36 -4.61 3.57 -18.46
CA GLY A 36 -4.26 4.98 -18.65
C GLY A 36 -3.72 5.27 -20.04
N THR A 37 -2.83 4.42 -20.57
CA THR A 37 -2.32 4.56 -21.94
C THR A 37 -3.43 4.47 -22.98
N VAL A 38 -4.38 3.53 -22.82
CA VAL A 38 -5.50 3.37 -23.77
C VAL A 38 -6.47 4.56 -23.69
N VAL A 39 -6.74 5.08 -22.49
CA VAL A 39 -7.55 6.28 -22.30
C VAL A 39 -6.90 7.50 -22.95
N GLU A 40 -5.58 7.66 -22.81
CA GLU A 40 -4.83 8.76 -23.42
C GLU A 40 -4.92 8.73 -24.96
N GLU A 41 -4.84 7.54 -25.57
CA GLU A 41 -5.01 7.36 -27.01
C GLU A 41 -6.41 7.76 -27.49
N VAL A 42 -7.44 7.34 -26.75
CA VAL A 42 -8.84 7.69 -27.06
C VAL A 42 -9.08 9.20 -26.94
N VAL A 43 -8.56 9.84 -25.89
CA VAL A 43 -8.70 11.28 -25.69
C VAL A 43 -7.94 12.07 -26.77
N SER A 44 -6.76 11.60 -27.17
CA SER A 44 -5.96 12.21 -28.25
C SER A 44 -6.66 12.17 -29.61
N THR A 45 -7.49 11.14 -29.87
CA THR A 45 -8.15 10.90 -31.16
C THR A 45 -9.61 11.37 -31.23
N VAL A 46 -10.08 12.13 -30.24
CA VAL A 46 -11.49 12.57 -30.16
C VAL A 46 -11.93 13.46 -31.34
N LEU A 47 -11.05 14.36 -31.82
CA LEU A 47 -11.35 15.26 -32.93
C LEU A 47 -11.43 14.51 -34.26
N THR A 48 -10.58 13.50 -34.45
CA THR A 48 -10.66 12.61 -35.60
C THR A 48 -11.93 11.77 -35.59
N ALA A 49 -12.35 11.27 -34.42
CA ALA A 49 -13.61 10.54 -34.31
C ALA A 49 -14.84 11.43 -34.59
N GLN A 50 -14.79 12.72 -34.23
CA GLN A 50 -15.82 13.69 -34.61
C GLN A 50 -15.87 13.90 -36.14
N ALA A 51 -14.71 13.99 -36.80
CA ALA A 51 -14.64 14.21 -38.25
C ALA A 51 -15.17 13.01 -39.06
N PHE A 52 -15.00 11.79 -38.56
CA PHE A 52 -15.45 10.55 -39.20
C PHE A 52 -16.79 10.00 -38.66
N GLY A 53 -17.38 10.65 -37.65
CA GLY A 53 -18.62 10.19 -37.01
C GLY A 53 -18.50 8.88 -36.22
N SER A 54 -17.29 8.48 -35.80
CA SER A 54 -17.00 7.19 -35.14
C SER A 54 -17.01 7.26 -33.60
N GLN A 55 -17.80 8.17 -33.02
CA GLN A 55 -17.81 8.45 -31.58
C GLN A 55 -18.27 7.26 -30.73
N GLU A 56 -19.27 6.49 -31.19
CA GLU A 56 -19.81 5.36 -30.43
C GLU A 56 -18.80 4.22 -30.25
N ALA A 57 -18.00 3.93 -31.27
CA ALA A 57 -16.97 2.91 -31.21
C ALA A 57 -15.88 3.28 -30.20
N LEU A 58 -15.46 4.56 -30.19
CA LEU A 58 -14.43 5.05 -29.27
C LEU A 58 -14.94 5.13 -27.81
N GLY A 59 -16.20 5.51 -27.62
CA GLY A 59 -16.86 5.53 -26.32
C GLY A 59 -16.98 4.14 -25.70
N SER A 60 -17.36 3.13 -26.48
CA SER A 60 -17.49 1.76 -25.97
C SER A 60 -16.15 1.15 -25.51
N LEU A 61 -15.05 1.43 -26.21
CA LEU A 61 -13.70 1.04 -25.80
C LEU A 61 -13.27 1.71 -24.50
N PHE A 62 -13.56 3.00 -24.34
CA PHE A 62 -13.25 3.75 -23.13
C PHE A 62 -14.01 3.20 -21.91
N ASP A 63 -15.33 2.98 -22.07
CA ASP A 63 -16.18 2.43 -21.01
C ASP A 63 -15.74 1.03 -20.58
N GLU A 64 -15.35 0.16 -21.52
CA GLU A 64 -14.86 -1.18 -21.20
C GLU A 64 -13.61 -1.14 -20.31
N LYS A 65 -12.62 -0.28 -20.65
CA LYS A 65 -11.37 -0.17 -19.88
C LYS A 65 -11.59 0.44 -18.51
N ILE A 66 -12.42 1.48 -18.40
CA ILE A 66 -12.74 2.09 -17.10
C ILE A 66 -13.52 1.12 -16.21
N HIS A 67 -14.49 0.39 -16.74
CA HIS A 67 -15.26 -0.57 -15.96
C HIS A 67 -14.36 -1.68 -15.40
N SER A 68 -13.44 -2.23 -16.22
CA SER A 68 -12.44 -3.20 -15.76
C SER A 68 -11.58 -2.64 -14.61
N MET A 69 -11.02 -1.44 -14.78
CA MET A 69 -10.21 -0.78 -13.77
C MET A 69 -10.99 -0.51 -12.47
N GLN A 70 -12.25 -0.08 -12.55
CA GLN A 70 -13.09 0.18 -11.38
C GLN A 70 -13.37 -1.09 -10.56
N THR A 71 -13.65 -2.22 -11.21
CA THR A 71 -13.91 -3.47 -10.48
C THR A 71 -12.67 -3.99 -9.74
N LEU A 72 -11.48 -3.80 -10.31
CA LEU A 72 -10.20 -4.14 -9.67
C LEU A 72 -9.92 -3.22 -8.47
N ASN A 73 -10.07 -1.90 -8.65
CA ASN A 73 -9.89 -0.92 -7.57
C ASN A 73 -10.87 -1.16 -6.41
N ARG A 74 -12.13 -1.48 -6.70
CA ARG A 74 -13.14 -1.77 -5.67
C ARG A 74 -12.72 -2.95 -4.79
N LYS A 75 -12.21 -4.04 -5.39
CA LYS A 75 -11.72 -5.21 -4.65
C LYS A 75 -10.48 -4.88 -3.83
N SER A 76 -9.54 -4.13 -4.40
CA SER A 76 -8.30 -3.73 -3.71
C SER A 76 -8.58 -2.81 -2.51
N SER A 77 -9.51 -1.86 -2.68
CA SER A 77 -9.91 -0.91 -1.63
C SER A 77 -10.54 -1.60 -0.43
N ILE A 78 -11.44 -2.58 -0.67
CA ILE A 78 -12.06 -3.35 0.41
C ILE A 78 -11.00 -4.13 1.20
N TRP A 79 -10.06 -4.77 0.50
CA TRP A 79 -8.98 -5.52 1.14
C TRP A 79 -8.08 -4.63 2.01
N HIS A 80 -7.69 -3.46 1.48
CA HIS A 80 -6.91 -2.47 2.23
C HIS A 80 -7.67 -1.93 3.44
N GLY A 81 -8.96 -1.61 3.27
CA GLY A 81 -9.82 -1.13 4.35
C GLY A 81 -9.96 -2.14 5.49
N CYS A 82 -10.19 -3.42 5.16
CA CYS A 82 -10.24 -4.49 6.15
C CYS A 82 -8.91 -4.66 6.89
N GLY A 83 -7.78 -4.68 6.16
CA GLY A 83 -6.46 -4.80 6.78
C GLY A 83 -6.15 -3.66 7.75
N LEU A 84 -6.49 -2.42 7.35
CA LEU A 84 -6.31 -1.23 8.18
C LEU A 84 -7.20 -1.27 9.44
N GLY A 85 -8.47 -1.67 9.29
CA GLY A 85 -9.40 -1.79 10.42
C GLY A 85 -8.94 -2.81 11.46
N VAL A 86 -8.47 -3.97 11.02
CA VAL A 86 -7.93 -5.01 11.92
C VAL A 86 -6.69 -4.51 12.68
N LEU A 87 -5.78 -3.81 11.99
CA LEU A 87 -4.60 -3.20 12.61
C LEU A 87 -4.98 -2.19 13.70
N PHE A 88 -5.94 -1.30 13.43
CA PHE A 88 -6.40 -0.32 14.43
C PHE A 88 -7.05 -1.00 15.63
N PHE A 89 -7.84 -2.05 15.41
CA PHE A 89 -8.46 -2.80 16.51
C PHE A 89 -7.39 -3.40 17.44
N PHE A 90 -6.38 -4.06 16.89
CA PHE A 90 -5.27 -4.61 17.70
C PHE A 90 -4.44 -3.53 18.38
N LEU A 91 -4.22 -2.38 17.72
CA LEU A 91 -3.47 -1.27 18.29
C LEU A 91 -4.15 -0.70 19.54
N TYR A 92 -5.45 -0.40 19.47
CA TYR A 92 -6.19 0.11 20.61
C TYR A 92 -6.32 -0.91 21.74
N SER A 93 -6.51 -2.19 21.39
CA SER A 93 -6.52 -3.28 22.37
C SER A 93 -5.18 -3.38 23.10
N ALA A 94 -4.06 -3.39 22.37
CA ALA A 94 -2.73 -3.42 22.96
C ALA A 94 -2.46 -2.21 23.86
N TYR A 95 -2.93 -1.02 23.48
CA TYR A 95 -2.81 0.18 24.32
C TYR A 95 -3.61 0.03 25.62
N ALA A 96 -4.84 -0.46 25.56
CA ALA A 96 -5.65 -0.71 26.75
C ALA A 96 -4.97 -1.71 27.70
N LEU A 97 -4.45 -2.83 27.19
CA LEU A 97 -3.71 -3.80 28.00
C LEU A 97 -2.42 -3.21 28.60
N ALA A 98 -1.69 -2.39 27.84
CA ALA A 98 -0.47 -1.74 28.34
C ALA A 98 -0.78 -0.77 29.49
N PHE A 99 -1.89 -0.04 29.43
CA PHE A 99 -2.33 0.83 30.50
C PHE A 99 -2.89 0.06 31.70
N ASP A 100 -3.67 -0.99 31.48
CA ASP A 100 -4.19 -1.84 32.58
C ASP A 100 -3.03 -2.47 33.38
N PHE A 101 -2.05 -3.05 32.68
CA PHE A 101 -0.86 -3.59 33.32
C PHE A 101 0.02 -2.49 33.95
N GLY A 102 0.17 -1.36 33.27
CA GLY A 102 0.93 -0.21 33.77
C GLY A 102 0.35 0.36 35.06
N THR A 103 -0.97 0.50 35.15
CA THR A 103 -1.65 0.99 36.36
C THR A 103 -1.52 0.01 37.52
N THR A 104 -1.60 -1.30 37.26
CA THR A 104 -1.37 -2.34 38.28
C THR A 104 0.05 -2.25 38.86
N LEU A 105 1.06 -1.98 38.03
CA LEU A 105 2.45 -1.84 38.47
C LEU A 105 2.71 -0.55 39.28
N ILE A 106 2.02 0.53 38.92
CA ILE A 106 2.03 1.79 39.69
C ILE A 106 1.40 1.57 41.06
N ASN A 107 0.30 0.83 41.14
CA ASN A 107 -0.38 0.53 42.40
C ASN A 107 0.47 -0.35 43.34
N GLY A 108 1.34 -1.19 42.77
CA GLY A 108 2.37 -1.95 43.50
C GLY A 108 3.57 -1.11 43.96
N GLY A 109 3.62 0.19 43.65
CA GLY A 109 4.71 1.09 44.07
C GLY A 109 6.05 0.88 43.35
N HIS A 110 6.09 0.03 42.32
CA HIS A 110 7.32 -0.32 41.61
C HIS A 110 7.69 0.65 40.47
N ALA A 111 6.77 1.51 40.03
CA ALA A 111 6.99 2.45 38.93
C ALA A 111 6.21 3.75 39.11
N THR A 112 6.77 4.86 38.63
CA THR A 112 6.06 6.16 38.57
C THR A 112 5.35 6.32 37.23
N ALA A 113 4.17 6.96 37.22
CA ALA A 113 3.38 7.20 36.01
C ALA A 113 4.18 7.83 34.85
N GLY A 114 5.09 8.77 35.16
CA GLY A 114 5.95 9.40 34.16
C GLY A 114 6.93 8.44 33.46
N GLN A 115 7.45 7.42 34.18
CA GLN A 115 8.35 6.43 33.57
C GLN A 115 7.60 5.52 32.59
N VAL A 116 6.37 5.12 32.93
CA VAL A 116 5.52 4.28 32.08
C VAL A 116 5.18 5.00 30.77
N VAL A 117 4.77 6.27 30.85
CA VAL A 117 4.45 7.09 29.67
C VAL A 117 5.67 7.32 28.79
N ASN A 118 6.85 7.53 29.38
CA ASN A 118 8.09 7.74 28.62
C ASN A 118 8.51 6.48 27.84
N VAL A 119 8.47 5.30 28.48
CA VAL A 119 8.75 4.02 27.82
C VAL A 119 7.76 3.76 26.69
N PHE A 120 6.47 4.03 26.91
CA PHE A 120 5.45 3.90 25.88
C PHE A 120 5.74 4.78 24.66
N MET A 121 6.05 6.05 24.86
CA MET A 121 6.36 6.98 23.77
C MET A 121 7.63 6.59 22.99
N ALA A 122 8.64 6.06 23.68
CA ALA A 122 9.87 5.55 23.06
C ALA A 122 9.59 4.35 22.14
N ILE A 123 8.77 3.38 22.58
CA ILE A 123 8.40 2.19 21.80
C ILE A 123 7.60 2.58 20.55
N LEU A 124 6.65 3.52 20.68
CA LEU A 124 5.86 4.00 19.54
C LEU A 124 6.72 4.68 18.47
N THR A 125 7.59 5.59 18.91
CA THR A 125 8.47 6.33 18.00
C THR A 125 9.46 5.40 17.31
N GLY A 126 10.05 4.46 18.04
CA GLY A 126 10.96 3.45 17.50
C GLY A 126 10.30 2.55 16.45
N SER A 127 9.10 2.05 16.74
CA SER A 127 8.34 1.19 15.83
C SER A 127 7.98 1.92 14.54
N TYR A 128 7.50 3.16 14.64
CA TYR A 128 7.11 3.97 13.49
C TYR A 128 8.31 4.30 12.57
N SER A 129 9.50 4.51 13.15
CA SER A 129 10.72 4.73 12.39
C SER A 129 11.07 3.53 11.50
N ILE A 130 11.04 2.32 12.07
CA ILE A 130 11.37 1.08 11.34
C ILE A 130 10.42 0.87 10.14
N VAL A 131 9.12 1.11 10.33
CA VAL A 131 8.11 0.96 9.27
C VAL A 131 8.42 1.89 8.08
N LYS A 132 8.84 3.12 8.35
CA LYS A 132 9.16 4.11 7.30
C LYS A 132 10.48 3.87 6.58
N MET A 133 11.42 3.15 7.19
CA MET A 133 12.73 2.88 6.59
C MET A 133 12.69 1.80 5.49
N ALA A 134 11.68 0.93 5.49
CA ALA A 134 11.57 -0.17 4.53
C ALA A 134 11.60 0.23 3.03
N PRO A 135 10.91 1.30 2.58
CA PRO A 135 11.00 1.75 1.18
C PRO A 135 12.32 2.46 0.84
N ASP A 136 12.93 3.21 1.77
CA ASP A 136 14.16 3.98 1.51
C ASP A 136 15.39 3.07 1.29
N ALA A 137 15.47 1.98 2.05
CA ALA A 137 16.52 0.97 1.90
C ALA A 137 16.52 0.31 0.51
N ARG A 138 15.35 0.19 -0.15
CA ARG A 138 15.24 -0.36 -1.50
C ARG A 138 15.68 0.62 -2.59
N GLY A 139 15.43 1.91 -2.41
CA GLY A 139 15.83 2.96 -3.37
C GLY A 139 17.35 3.16 -3.45
N LYS A 140 18.06 3.02 -2.32
CA LYS A 140 19.54 3.16 -2.29
C LYS A 140 20.28 2.02 -3.00
N ARG A 141 19.72 0.81 -3.05
CA ARG A 141 20.32 -0.31 -3.79
C ARG A 141 20.32 -0.08 -5.31
N ILE A 142 19.30 0.61 -5.84
CA ILE A 142 19.18 0.88 -7.29
C ILE A 142 20.16 2.00 -7.71
N ARG A 143 20.32 3.06 -6.92
CA ARG A 143 21.29 4.14 -7.24
C ARG A 143 22.75 3.67 -7.30
N HIS A 144 23.12 2.65 -6.53
CA HIS A 144 24.47 2.07 -6.61
C HIS A 144 24.71 1.28 -7.92
N VAL A 145 23.68 0.69 -8.50
CA VAL A 145 23.79 -0.05 -9.78
C VAL A 145 23.78 0.92 -10.97
N THR A 146 23.03 2.01 -10.92
CA THR A 146 23.04 3.03 -11.99
C THR A 146 24.38 3.77 -12.08
N ASN A 147 25.08 3.98 -10.96
CA ASN A 147 26.43 4.57 -10.92
C ASN A 147 27.56 3.57 -11.25
N GLN A 148 27.21 2.33 -11.65
CA GLN A 148 28.16 1.33 -12.15
C GLN A 148 27.98 1.03 -13.63
N VAL A 149 26.95 1.59 -14.28
CA VAL A 149 26.62 1.39 -15.71
C VAL A 149 26.75 2.70 -16.50
N VAL A 150 27.30 3.75 -15.89
CA VAL A 150 27.73 5.00 -16.55
C VAL A 150 29.22 5.17 -16.33
#